data_AF-A0A966PRW5-F1
#
_entry.id   AF-A0A966PRW5-F1
#
_cell.length_a   1.000
_cell.length_b   1.000
_cell.length_c   1.000
_cell.angle_alpha   90.00
_cell.angle_beta   90.00
_cell.angle_gamma   90.00
#
_symmetry.space_group_name_H-M   'P 1'
#
loop_
_entity.id
_entity.type
_entity.pdbx_description
1 polymer ?
#
loop_
_entity_poly.entity_id
_entity_poly.type
_entity_poly.pdbx_seq_one_letter_code
_entity_poly.pdbx_strand_id
1 'polypeptide(L)'
;SVLAMGLPIGTAILGLGVGVSTVSIASQLVSMPDFTTSLVAMIGLGVGIDYALFIVTRYRECLADGLSVEDSVVEAVDTSGRAVIFAGITVIISLLGLFVMGLAFARGLAIGAVIGVLFMIVASITFLPALLAMVKHRVDTTTRAALIGLIAFVSFAFVALLQHNLQIFFAGLIATVVIMALSFVIKPLRQPIKHRAKKAKELTFWYRWSRFIQRRPWTAAISATAVLLVLSAPLTSIRLGFGDTGNDPEESTVRKAYDLIAAGFGPGFNGPLYITVQGETARQPEKLQAFAETIGATEGVAFAQAVPASADGSLSLVIAYPKTAPQDEATYDLVKFLRSDVVPATGVDAKVGGFTAAG
;
A
#
# COMPACT_ATOMS: atom_id res chain seq x y z
N SER A 1 25.55 14.87 -2.53
CA SER A 1 25.79 15.63 -1.30
C SER A 1 24.79 15.22 -0.23
N VAL A 2 25.11 15.33 1.07
CA VAL A 2 24.16 15.03 2.16
C VAL A 2 22.91 15.90 2.07
N LEU A 3 23.06 17.20 1.75
CA LEU A 3 21.92 18.10 1.54
C LEU A 3 21.08 17.68 0.33
N ALA A 4 21.72 17.30 -0.78
CA ALA A 4 21.02 16.80 -1.97
C ALA A 4 20.26 15.49 -1.73
N MET A 5 20.68 14.67 -0.76
CA MET A 5 19.95 13.45 -0.35
C MET A 5 18.81 13.78 0.64
N GLY A 6 19.04 14.72 1.55
CA GLY A 6 18.07 15.12 2.56
C GLY A 6 16.90 15.94 2.01
N LEU A 7 17.11 16.72 0.95
CA LEU A 7 16.06 17.54 0.33
C LEU A 7 14.88 16.71 -0.20
N PRO A 8 15.08 15.67 -1.05
CA PRO A 8 14.00 14.78 -1.47
C PRO A 8 13.24 14.14 -0.31
N ILE A 9 13.96 13.64 0.69
CA ILE A 9 13.37 12.97 1.85
C ILE A 9 12.53 13.97 2.66
N GLY A 10 13.06 15.17 2.91
CA GLY A 10 12.35 16.22 3.65
C GLY A 10 11.08 16.69 2.94
N THR A 11 11.14 16.89 1.63
CA THR A 11 9.96 17.22 0.81
C THR A 11 8.92 16.11 0.86
N ALA A 12 9.34 14.84 0.70
CA ALA A 12 8.42 13.70 0.73
C ALA A 12 7.76 13.55 2.10
N ILE A 13 8.51 13.66 3.21
CA ILE A 13 7.93 13.56 4.56
C ILE A 13 6.92 14.67 4.82
N LEU A 14 7.22 15.91 4.43
CA LEU A 14 6.28 17.02 4.62
C LEU A 14 5.05 16.90 3.72
N GLY A 15 5.24 16.55 2.43
CA GLY A 15 4.15 16.25 1.52
C GLY A 15 3.26 15.12 2.05
N LEU A 16 3.87 14.08 2.63
CA LEU A 16 3.16 12.97 3.24
C LEU A 16 2.38 13.40 4.47
N GLY A 17 3.03 14.14 5.38
CA GLY A 17 2.39 14.60 6.60
C GLY A 17 1.13 15.39 6.30
N VAL A 18 1.18 16.30 5.32
CA VAL A 18 0.02 17.07 4.86
C VAL A 18 -1.01 16.18 4.16
N GLY A 19 -0.57 15.28 3.28
CA GLY A 19 -1.44 14.37 2.55
C GLY A 19 -2.21 13.43 3.48
N VAL A 20 -1.52 12.74 4.38
CA VAL A 20 -2.13 11.85 5.39
C VAL A 20 -3.05 12.64 6.31
N SER A 21 -2.65 13.83 6.78
CA SER A 21 -3.52 14.67 7.63
C SER A 21 -4.81 15.05 6.90
N THR A 22 -4.72 15.36 5.60
CA THR A 22 -5.89 15.71 4.79
C THR A 22 -6.77 14.49 4.51
N VAL A 23 -6.18 13.32 4.28
CA VAL A 23 -6.92 12.06 4.13
C VAL A 23 -7.66 11.71 5.43
N SER A 24 -7.02 11.89 6.59
CA SER A 24 -7.67 11.69 7.90
C SER A 24 -8.82 12.66 8.17
N ILE A 25 -8.78 13.88 7.62
CA ILE A 25 -9.92 14.80 7.68
C ILE A 25 -11.00 14.35 6.68
N ALA A 26 -10.62 13.98 5.47
CA ALA A 26 -11.53 13.51 4.43
C ALA A 26 -12.26 12.21 4.83
N SER A 27 -11.65 11.36 5.65
CA SER A 27 -12.26 10.13 6.15
C SER A 27 -13.45 10.37 7.09
N GLN A 28 -13.64 11.60 7.59
CA GLN A 28 -14.85 11.99 8.33
C GLN A 28 -16.05 12.17 7.40
N LEU A 29 -15.82 12.43 6.11
CA LEU A 29 -16.87 12.67 5.11
C LEU A 29 -17.14 11.44 4.24
N VAL A 30 -16.12 10.63 3.97
CA VAL A 30 -16.19 9.44 3.14
C VAL A 30 -15.61 8.26 3.92
N SER A 31 -16.36 7.16 4.00
CA SER A 31 -15.85 5.93 4.61
C SER A 31 -14.64 5.42 3.82
N MET A 32 -13.52 5.24 4.52
CA MET A 32 -12.27 4.75 3.95
C MET A 32 -11.77 3.58 4.79
N PRO A 33 -11.17 2.55 4.18
CA PRO A 33 -10.51 1.48 4.93
C PRO A 33 -9.31 1.99 5.72
N ASP A 34 -9.02 1.38 6.87
CA ASP A 34 -7.89 1.78 7.74
C ASP A 34 -6.53 1.70 7.04
N PHE A 35 -6.36 0.73 6.14
CA PHE A 35 -5.14 0.56 5.35
C PHE A 35 -4.93 1.63 4.27
N THR A 36 -5.91 2.52 4.03
CA THR A 36 -5.79 3.64 3.07
C THR A 36 -4.62 4.55 3.42
N THR A 37 -4.44 4.87 4.70
CA THR A 37 -3.32 5.72 5.18
C THR A 37 -1.96 5.07 4.92
N SER A 38 -1.87 3.75 5.09
CA SER A 38 -0.66 2.97 4.81
C SER A 38 -0.33 2.96 3.32
N LEU A 39 -1.34 2.82 2.45
CA LEU A 39 -1.16 2.89 1.01
C LEU A 39 -0.75 4.29 0.53
N VAL A 40 -1.35 5.34 1.10
CA VAL A 40 -0.94 6.73 0.86
C VAL A 40 0.51 6.95 1.24
N ALA A 41 0.96 6.43 2.38
CA ALA A 41 2.35 6.49 2.80
C ALA A 41 3.29 5.76 1.84
N MET A 42 2.95 4.53 1.48
CA MET A 42 3.78 3.70 0.60
C MET A 42 3.94 4.32 -0.80
N ILE A 43 2.82 4.68 -1.44
CA ILE A 43 2.82 5.27 -2.78
C ILE A 43 3.43 6.67 -2.72
N GLY A 44 2.98 7.48 -1.75
CA GLY A 44 3.39 8.87 -1.62
C GLY A 44 4.90 9.02 -1.39
N LEU A 45 5.50 8.20 -0.50
CA LEU A 45 6.94 8.27 -0.26
C LEU A 45 7.75 7.87 -1.49
N GLY A 46 7.39 6.77 -2.16
CA GLY A 46 8.11 6.33 -3.35
C GLY A 46 8.05 7.39 -4.45
N VAL A 47 6.83 7.81 -4.78
CA VAL A 47 6.56 8.81 -5.82
C VAL A 47 7.20 10.16 -5.47
N GLY A 48 7.04 10.65 -4.24
CA GLY A 48 7.56 11.95 -3.80
C GLY A 48 9.09 12.02 -3.78
N ILE A 49 9.75 10.95 -3.32
CA ILE A 49 11.22 10.89 -3.31
C ILE A 49 11.76 10.87 -4.75
N ASP A 50 11.18 10.06 -5.64
CA ASP A 50 11.61 9.96 -7.03
C ASP A 50 11.43 11.29 -7.78
N TYR A 51 10.28 11.94 -7.59
CA TYR A 51 9.99 13.24 -8.18
C TYR A 51 10.96 14.32 -7.71
N ALA A 52 11.20 14.37 -6.40
CA ALA A 52 12.15 15.30 -5.85
C ALA A 52 13.59 15.00 -6.30
N LEU A 53 13.97 13.73 -6.42
CA LEU A 53 15.29 13.33 -6.90
C LEU A 53 15.52 13.76 -8.35
N PHE A 54 14.53 13.64 -9.24
CA PHE A 54 14.64 14.13 -10.62
C PHE A 54 14.87 15.64 -10.66
N ILE A 55 14.08 16.41 -9.94
CA ILE A 55 14.20 17.88 -9.88
C ILE A 55 15.56 18.30 -9.30
N VAL A 56 15.99 17.68 -8.19
CA VAL A 56 17.29 17.96 -7.56
C VAL A 56 18.45 17.59 -8.49
N THR A 57 18.35 16.47 -9.21
CA THR A 57 19.39 16.05 -10.15
C THR A 57 19.51 17.05 -11.28
N ARG A 58 18.39 17.48 -11.87
CA ARG A 58 18.37 18.48 -12.93
C ARG A 58 18.91 19.83 -12.46
N TYR A 59 18.49 20.30 -11.29
CA TYR A 59 19.00 21.53 -10.69
C TYR A 59 20.54 21.51 -10.54
N ARG A 60 21.10 20.37 -10.11
CA ARG A 60 22.55 20.20 -9.96
C ARG A 60 23.28 20.13 -11.31
N GLU A 61 22.66 19.58 -12.35
CA GLU A 61 23.19 19.63 -13.71
C GLU A 61 23.27 21.07 -14.20
N CYS A 62 22.21 21.86 -14.03
CA CYS A 62 22.19 23.27 -14.42
C CYS A 62 23.26 24.10 -13.71
N LEU A 63 23.44 23.91 -12.40
CA LEU A 63 24.52 24.55 -11.65
C LEU A 63 25.92 24.13 -12.16
N ALA A 64 26.09 22.86 -12.52
CA ALA A 64 27.35 22.35 -13.07
C ALA A 64 27.63 22.89 -14.48
N ASP A 65 26.59 23.19 -15.25
CA ASP A 65 26.67 23.83 -16.57
C ASP A 65 26.87 25.35 -16.48
N GLY A 66 26.90 25.91 -15.26
CA GLY A 66 27.26 27.30 -14.99
C GLY A 66 26.07 28.27 -14.92
N LEU A 67 24.83 27.77 -14.88
CA LEU A 67 23.65 28.62 -14.71
C LEU A 67 23.59 29.26 -13.31
N SER A 68 22.89 30.40 -13.21
CA SER A 68 22.58 31.02 -11.92
C SER A 68 21.65 30.12 -11.09
N VAL A 69 21.52 30.40 -9.79
CA VAL A 69 20.62 29.63 -8.91
C VAL A 69 19.18 29.76 -9.37
N GLU A 70 18.78 30.98 -9.70
CA GLU A 70 17.44 31.34 -10.14
C GLU A 70 17.11 30.63 -11.47
N ASP A 71 18.00 30.72 -12.46
CA ASP A 71 17.81 30.07 -13.77
C ASP A 71 17.83 28.54 -13.63
N SER A 72 18.66 28.00 -12.74
CA SER A 72 18.70 26.55 -12.47
C SER A 72 17.40 26.04 -11.85
N VAL A 73 16.75 26.83 -10.98
CA VAL A 73 15.42 26.47 -10.44
C VAL A 73 14.38 26.49 -11.54
N VAL A 74 14.36 27.53 -12.37
CA VAL A 74 13.42 27.68 -13.48
C VAL A 74 13.54 26.50 -14.46
N GLU A 75 14.77 26.22 -14.92
CA GLU A 75 15.06 25.13 -15.87
C GLU A 75 14.71 23.75 -15.29
N ALA A 76 14.99 23.52 -14.00
CA ALA A 76 14.66 22.26 -13.34
C ALA A 76 13.14 22.04 -13.24
N VAL A 77 12.37 23.09 -12.95
CA VAL A 77 10.91 23.01 -12.88
C VAL A 77 10.28 22.87 -14.27
N ASP A 78 10.76 23.62 -15.27
CA ASP A 78 10.20 23.56 -16.63
C ASP A 78 10.40 22.20 -17.31
N THR A 79 11.56 21.56 -17.06
CA THR A 79 11.87 20.25 -17.63
C THR A 79 11.40 19.09 -16.74
N SER A 80 11.99 18.96 -15.54
CA SER A 80 11.74 17.83 -14.65
C SER A 80 10.44 17.99 -13.87
N GLY A 81 10.08 19.21 -13.46
CA GLY A 81 8.80 19.48 -12.82
C GLY A 81 7.61 19.15 -13.72
N ARG A 82 7.68 19.48 -15.01
CA ARG A 82 6.64 19.09 -15.99
C ARG A 82 6.52 17.57 -16.15
N ALA A 83 7.65 16.85 -16.19
CA ALA A 83 7.65 15.39 -16.22
C ALA A 83 7.02 14.78 -14.95
N VAL A 84 7.32 15.36 -13.78
CA VAL A 84 6.73 14.98 -12.49
C VAL A 84 5.21 15.17 -12.48
N ILE A 85 4.70 16.30 -12.99
CA ILE A 85 3.25 16.54 -13.09
C ILE A 85 2.61 15.50 -14.01
N PHE A 86 3.21 15.20 -15.16
CA PHE A 86 2.68 14.22 -16.11
C PHE A 86 2.63 12.80 -15.51
N ALA A 87 3.71 12.36 -14.86
CA ALA A 87 3.76 11.08 -14.16
C ALA A 87 2.73 11.03 -13.02
N GLY A 88 2.63 12.11 -12.23
CA GLY A 88 1.68 12.23 -11.14
C GLY A 88 0.22 12.16 -11.57
N ILE A 89 -0.14 12.86 -12.65
CA ILE A 89 -1.47 12.78 -13.26
C ILE A 89 -1.75 11.36 -13.75
N THR A 90 -0.77 10.70 -14.35
CA THR A 90 -0.93 9.30 -14.80
C THR A 90 -1.27 8.38 -13.62
N VAL A 91 -0.57 8.50 -12.49
CA VAL A 91 -0.86 7.75 -11.27
C VAL A 91 -2.28 8.06 -10.75
N ILE A 92 -2.67 9.35 -10.72
CA ILE A 92 -4.02 9.76 -10.32
C ILE A 92 -5.08 9.12 -11.22
N ILE A 93 -4.91 9.14 -12.54
CA ILE A 93 -5.83 8.51 -13.50
C ILE A 93 -5.93 7.00 -13.25
N SER A 94 -4.80 6.31 -13.04
CA SER A 94 -4.80 4.88 -12.72
C SER A 94 -5.56 4.58 -11.42
N LEU A 95 -5.38 5.40 -10.38
CA LEU A 95 -6.11 5.25 -9.11
C LEU A 95 -7.60 5.55 -9.25
N LEU A 96 -7.98 6.52 -10.09
CA LEU A 96 -9.39 6.79 -10.39
C LEU A 96 -10.08 5.62 -11.10
N GLY A 97 -9.33 4.73 -11.77
CA GLY A 97 -9.86 3.48 -12.32
C GLY A 97 -10.54 2.58 -11.27
N LEU A 98 -10.16 2.69 -9.99
CA LEU A 98 -10.80 1.97 -8.89
C LEU A 98 -12.29 2.34 -8.70
N PHE A 99 -12.73 3.52 -9.16
CA PHE A 99 -14.15 3.91 -9.12
C PHE A 99 -15.04 3.04 -10.01
N VAL A 100 -14.46 2.41 -11.03
CA VAL A 100 -15.20 1.55 -11.98
C VAL A 100 -15.69 0.25 -11.32
N MET A 101 -15.04 -0.19 -10.24
CA MET A 101 -15.38 -1.46 -9.58
C MET A 101 -16.74 -1.48 -8.85
N GLY A 102 -17.34 -0.31 -8.57
CA GLY A 102 -18.63 -0.25 -7.86
C GLY A 102 -18.58 -0.64 -6.37
N LEU A 103 -17.41 -0.88 -5.81
CA LEU A 103 -17.22 -1.24 -4.40
C LEU A 103 -16.95 0.02 -3.55
N ALA A 104 -17.70 0.17 -2.45
CA ALA A 104 -17.60 1.35 -1.59
C ALA A 104 -16.18 1.54 -1.01
N PHE A 105 -15.54 0.44 -0.58
CA PHE A 105 -14.18 0.49 -0.03
C PHE A 105 -13.15 0.93 -1.08
N ALA A 106 -13.29 0.48 -2.33
CA ALA A 106 -12.38 0.82 -3.42
C ALA A 106 -12.47 2.32 -3.77
N ARG A 107 -13.68 2.89 -3.71
CA ARG A 107 -13.90 4.33 -3.88
C ARG A 107 -13.23 5.15 -2.78
N GLY A 108 -13.42 4.77 -1.51
CA GLY A 108 -12.76 5.44 -0.37
C GLY A 108 -11.24 5.38 -0.49
N LEU A 109 -10.71 4.21 -0.83
CA LEU A 109 -9.28 3.99 -1.08
C LEU A 109 -8.75 4.90 -2.20
N ALA A 110 -9.44 4.96 -3.33
CA ALA A 110 -9.05 5.77 -4.48
C ALA A 110 -8.97 7.26 -4.12
N ILE A 111 -9.96 7.77 -3.39
CA ILE A 111 -9.99 9.16 -2.93
C ILE A 111 -8.78 9.45 -2.05
N GLY A 112 -8.51 8.61 -1.06
CA GLY A 112 -7.37 8.77 -0.16
C GLY A 112 -6.04 8.77 -0.91
N ALA A 113 -5.84 7.79 -1.80
CA ALA A 113 -4.63 7.68 -2.60
C ALA A 113 -4.42 8.88 -3.54
N VAL A 114 -5.48 9.35 -4.22
CA VAL A 114 -5.43 10.52 -5.10
C VAL A 114 -5.07 11.79 -4.33
N ILE A 115 -5.68 12.02 -3.17
CA ILE A 115 -5.36 13.16 -2.30
C ILE A 115 -3.88 13.10 -1.90
N GLY A 116 -3.41 11.95 -1.41
CA GLY A 116 -2.02 11.77 -1.00
C GLY A 116 -1.01 12.06 -2.12
N VAL A 117 -1.24 11.51 -3.31
CA VAL A 117 -0.38 11.74 -4.49
C VAL A 117 -0.44 13.20 -4.96
N LEU A 118 -1.62 13.83 -4.93
CA LEU A 118 -1.78 15.24 -5.30
C LEU A 118 -0.92 16.15 -4.40
N PHE A 119 -0.97 15.97 -3.08
CA PHE A 119 -0.14 16.74 -2.16
C PHE A 119 1.36 16.49 -2.36
N MET A 120 1.75 15.27 -2.75
CA MET A 120 3.14 14.99 -3.11
C MET A 120 3.61 15.73 -4.35
N ILE A 121 2.77 15.78 -5.39
CA ILE A 121 3.08 16.54 -6.62
C ILE A 121 3.22 18.02 -6.26
N VAL A 122 2.24 18.57 -5.53
CA VAL A 122 2.25 19.98 -5.10
C VAL A 122 3.51 20.29 -4.29
N ALA A 123 3.86 19.46 -3.30
CA ALA A 123 5.08 19.64 -2.50
C ALA A 123 6.35 19.59 -3.37
N SER A 124 6.39 18.69 -4.38
CA SER A 124 7.55 18.54 -5.26
C SER A 124 7.76 19.73 -6.20
N ILE A 125 6.69 20.41 -6.64
CA ILE A 125 6.79 21.55 -7.56
C ILE A 125 6.76 22.92 -6.88
N THR A 126 6.39 23.00 -5.60
CA THR A 126 6.34 24.26 -4.85
C THR A 126 7.39 24.31 -3.76
N PHE A 127 7.31 23.38 -2.80
CA PHE A 127 8.14 23.39 -1.61
C PHE A 127 9.60 23.03 -1.92
N LEU A 128 9.83 22.03 -2.77
CA LEU A 128 11.20 21.65 -3.13
C LEU A 128 11.97 22.76 -3.88
N PRO A 129 11.42 23.40 -4.94
CA PRO A 129 12.07 24.55 -5.57
C PRO A 129 12.40 25.69 -4.59
N ALA A 130 11.50 25.96 -3.63
CA ALA A 130 11.76 26.95 -2.58
C ALA A 130 12.96 26.55 -1.71
N LEU A 131 13.05 25.28 -1.30
CA LEU A 131 14.21 24.77 -0.55
C LEU A 131 15.50 24.84 -1.38
N LEU A 132 15.45 24.53 -2.68
CA LEU A 132 16.61 24.63 -3.57
C LEU A 132 17.11 26.08 -3.69
N ALA A 133 16.20 27.03 -3.84
CA ALA A 133 16.52 28.46 -3.85
C ALA A 133 17.15 28.94 -2.53
N MET A 134 16.76 28.34 -1.38
CA MET A 134 17.37 28.62 -0.08
C MET A 134 18.77 28.01 0.07
N VAL A 135 18.98 26.77 -0.40
CA VAL A 135 20.25 26.05 -0.24
C VAL A 135 21.32 26.53 -1.24
N LYS A 136 20.92 27.00 -2.42
CA LYS A 136 21.81 27.57 -3.46
C LYS A 136 22.94 26.59 -3.82
N HIS A 137 24.16 27.09 -4.04
CA HIS A 137 25.34 26.26 -4.35
C HIS A 137 25.75 25.25 -3.26
N ARG A 138 25.18 25.32 -2.04
CA ARG A 138 25.53 24.35 -0.98
C ARG A 138 25.01 22.94 -1.28
N VAL A 139 24.09 22.79 -2.24
CA VAL A 139 23.57 21.49 -2.66
C VAL A 139 24.68 20.56 -3.14
N ASP A 140 25.79 21.06 -3.70
CA ASP A 140 26.90 20.22 -4.15
C ASP A 140 27.98 19.98 -3.11
N THR A 141 28.05 20.80 -2.05
CA THR A 141 29.09 20.66 -1.04
C THR A 141 28.70 19.66 0.04
N THR A 142 29.55 18.67 0.31
CA THR A 142 29.42 17.80 1.50
C THR A 142 30.65 17.94 2.37
N THR A 143 30.43 18.32 3.61
CA THR A 143 31.47 18.35 4.65
C THR A 143 31.66 16.96 5.24
N ARG A 144 32.87 16.67 5.73
CA ARG A 144 33.15 15.40 6.43
C ARG A 144 32.24 15.19 7.65
N ALA A 145 31.96 16.25 8.41
CA ALA A 145 31.00 16.21 9.52
C ALA A 145 29.60 15.76 9.07
N ALA A 146 29.09 16.32 7.96
CA ALA A 146 27.77 15.95 7.47
C ALA A 146 27.73 14.47 7.05
N LEU A 147 28.80 13.95 6.42
CA LEU A 147 28.87 12.54 6.05
C LEU A 147 28.96 11.63 7.28
N ILE A 148 29.83 11.94 8.24
CA ILE A 148 29.99 11.14 9.46
C ILE A 148 28.70 11.16 10.28
N GLY A 149 28.08 12.34 10.42
CA GLY A 149 26.80 12.49 11.10
C GLY A 149 25.69 11.67 10.41
N LEU A 150 25.62 11.70 9.08
CA LEU A 150 24.64 10.89 8.34
C LEU A 150 24.88 9.38 8.52
N ILE A 151 26.13 8.92 8.43
CA ILE A 151 26.48 7.50 8.64
C ILE A 151 26.12 7.07 10.06
N ALA A 152 26.44 7.90 11.06
CA ALA A 152 26.07 7.64 12.45
C ALA A 152 24.54 7.56 12.60
N PHE A 153 23.81 8.58 12.11
CA PHE A 153 22.34 8.59 12.16
C PHE A 153 21.73 7.31 11.56
N VAL A 154 22.14 6.95 10.34
CA VAL A 154 21.60 5.78 9.62
C VAL A 154 21.95 4.48 10.35
N SER A 155 23.18 4.35 10.86
CA SER A 155 23.60 3.14 11.58
C SER A 155 22.82 2.98 12.89
N PHE A 156 22.67 4.05 13.68
CA PHE A 156 21.88 4.03 14.91
C PHE A 156 20.39 3.81 14.64
N ALA A 157 19.82 4.44 13.61
CA ALA A 157 18.44 4.21 13.21
C ALA A 157 18.21 2.75 12.79
N PHE A 158 19.15 2.15 12.06
CA PHE A 158 19.07 0.74 11.66
C PHE A 158 19.16 -0.21 12.86
N VAL A 159 20.08 0.03 13.80
CA VAL A 159 20.18 -0.75 15.05
C VAL A 159 18.94 -0.58 15.91
N ALA A 160 18.42 0.64 16.03
CA ALA A 160 17.18 0.93 16.76
C ALA A 160 16.00 0.16 16.19
N LEU A 161 15.92 0.04 14.86
CA LEU A 161 14.88 -0.73 14.17
C LEU A 161 15.02 -2.24 14.40
N LEU A 162 16.23 -2.78 14.33
CA LEU A 162 16.51 -4.21 14.60
C LEU A 162 16.21 -4.61 16.05
N GLN A 163 16.45 -3.72 17.00
CA GLN A 163 16.27 -3.99 18.43
C GLN A 163 14.92 -3.49 18.98
N HIS A 164 14.08 -2.90 18.13
CA HIS A 164 12.84 -2.23 18.54
C HIS A 164 13.02 -1.24 19.72
N ASN A 165 14.18 -0.57 19.78
CA ASN A 165 14.55 0.32 20.90
C ASN A 165 14.68 1.78 20.44
N LEU A 166 13.69 2.59 20.81
CA LEU A 166 13.61 3.99 20.43
C LEU A 166 14.68 4.87 21.09
N GLN A 167 15.25 4.46 22.23
CA GLN A 167 16.33 5.20 22.89
C GLN A 167 17.59 5.25 22.02
N ILE A 168 17.88 4.18 21.28
CA ILE A 168 19.01 4.10 20.36
C ILE A 168 18.81 5.08 19.19
N PHE A 169 17.58 5.22 18.70
CA PHE A 169 17.24 6.20 17.68
C PHE A 169 17.52 7.63 18.15
N PHE A 170 17.04 8.00 19.35
CA PHE A 170 17.29 9.32 19.91
C PHE A 170 18.78 9.56 20.23
N ALA A 171 19.51 8.54 20.68
CA ALA A 171 20.95 8.61 20.86
C ALA A 171 21.68 8.92 19.53
N GLY A 172 21.26 8.29 18.43
CA GLY A 172 21.77 8.58 17.08
C GLY A 172 21.48 10.00 16.62
N LEU A 173 20.28 10.53 16.90
CA LEU A 173 19.92 11.92 16.61
C LEU A 173 20.83 12.90 17.38
N ILE A 174 20.99 12.68 18.68
CA ILE A 174 21.86 13.50 19.54
C ILE A 174 23.31 13.42 19.04
N ALA A 175 23.82 12.23 18.75
CA ALA A 175 25.17 12.05 18.21
C ALA A 175 25.38 12.84 16.91
N THR A 176 24.38 12.84 16.02
CA THR A 176 24.43 13.61 14.77
C THR A 176 24.51 15.11 15.01
N VAL A 177 23.68 15.64 15.92
CA VAL A 177 23.71 17.05 16.34
C VAL A 177 25.06 17.41 16.96
N VAL A 178 25.60 16.55 17.84
CA VAL A 178 26.91 16.74 18.47
C VAL A 178 28.03 16.73 17.43
N ILE A 179 28.03 15.81 16.46
CA ILE A 179 29.03 15.78 15.37
C ILE A 179 28.96 17.06 14.53
N MET A 180 27.75 17.56 14.23
CA MET A 180 27.58 18.85 13.54
C MET A 180 28.06 20.02 14.39
N ALA A 181 27.78 20.04 15.70
CA ALA A 181 28.25 21.09 16.62
C ALA A 181 29.78 21.08 16.77
N LEU A 182 30.38 19.89 16.93
CA LEU A 182 31.83 19.71 16.98
C LEU A 182 32.53 20.16 15.70
N SER A 183 31.83 20.12 14.55
CA SER A 183 32.35 20.69 13.31
C SER A 183 32.62 22.20 13.39
N PHE A 184 32.03 22.94 14.35
CA PHE A 184 32.35 24.35 14.59
C PHE A 184 33.71 24.55 15.24
N VAL A 185 34.14 23.62 16.07
CA VAL A 185 35.41 23.68 16.80
C VAL A 185 36.53 23.00 15.99
N ILE A 186 36.23 21.88 15.32
CA ILE A 186 37.20 21.04 14.63
C ILE A 186 37.23 21.38 13.13
N LYS A 187 38.18 22.24 12.71
CA LYS A 187 38.39 22.68 11.31
C LYS A 187 38.46 21.56 10.25
N PRO A 188 39.13 20.40 10.46
CA PRO A 188 39.19 19.36 9.42
C PRO A 188 37.82 18.72 9.12
N LEU A 189 36.85 18.79 10.02
CA LEU A 189 35.50 18.26 9.79
C LEU A 189 34.68 19.10 8.80
N ARG A 190 35.05 20.37 8.57
CA ARG A 190 34.40 21.28 7.62
C ARG A 190 34.93 21.17 6.19
N GLN A 191 36.01 20.41 5.97
CA GLN A 191 36.60 20.31 4.64
C GLN A 191 35.64 19.59 3.68
N PRO A 192 35.38 20.15 2.49
CA PRO A 192 34.55 19.51 1.49
C PRO A 192 35.25 18.24 0.98
N ILE A 193 34.48 17.17 0.83
CA ILE A 193 34.98 15.94 0.22
C ILE A 193 35.20 16.19 -1.27
N LYS A 194 36.39 15.87 -1.78
CA LYS A 194 36.70 15.99 -3.20
C LYS A 194 35.79 15.07 -4.01
N HIS A 195 35.11 15.61 -5.02
CA HIS A 195 34.29 14.81 -5.92
C HIS A 195 35.17 13.85 -6.72
N ARG A 196 34.74 12.59 -6.83
CA ARG A 196 35.40 11.62 -7.71
C ARG A 196 35.17 12.04 -9.16
N ALA A 197 36.22 12.03 -9.99
CA ALA A 197 36.11 12.33 -11.41
C ALA A 197 35.09 11.38 -12.07
N LYS A 198 34.16 11.95 -12.88
CA LYS A 198 33.19 11.15 -13.65
C LYS A 198 33.97 10.26 -14.62
N LYS A 199 33.70 8.95 -14.62
CA LYS A 199 34.26 8.03 -15.62
C LYS A 199 33.70 8.37 -17.01
N ALA A 200 34.50 8.19 -18.06
CA ALA A 200 34.02 8.31 -19.44
C ALA A 200 32.82 7.39 -19.67
N LYS A 201 31.83 7.85 -20.46
CA LYS A 201 30.55 7.15 -20.67
C LYS A 201 30.75 5.70 -21.12
N GLU A 202 31.73 5.46 -22.00
CA GLU A 202 32.05 4.14 -22.57
C GLU A 202 32.54 3.12 -21.54
N LEU A 203 33.12 3.59 -20.42
CA LEU A 203 33.61 2.77 -19.33
C LEU A 203 32.53 2.43 -18.30
N THR A 204 31.31 2.95 -18.49
CA THR A 204 30.20 2.66 -17.59
C THR A 204 29.58 1.30 -17.87
N PHE A 205 29.14 0.62 -16.82
CA PHE A 205 28.40 -0.64 -16.93
C PHE A 205 27.16 -0.49 -17.82
N TRP A 206 26.39 0.58 -17.62
CA TRP A 206 25.17 0.88 -18.38
C TRP A 206 25.41 1.03 -19.88
N TYR A 207 26.55 1.61 -20.29
CA TYR A 207 26.93 1.68 -21.70
C TYR A 207 27.16 0.29 -22.30
N ARG A 208 27.94 -0.56 -21.62
CA ARG A 208 28.23 -1.94 -22.07
C ARG A 208 26.97 -2.79 -22.14
N TRP A 209 26.10 -2.67 -21.14
CA TRP A 209 24.80 -3.34 -21.07
C TRP A 209 23.87 -2.91 -22.21
N SER A 210 23.73 -1.59 -22.43
CA SER A 210 22.93 -1.05 -23.53
C SER A 210 23.43 -1.54 -24.90
N ARG A 211 24.75 -1.56 -25.12
CA ARG A 211 25.34 -2.11 -26.34
C ARG A 211 25.11 -3.61 -26.50
N PHE A 212 25.11 -4.38 -25.42
CA PHE A 212 24.78 -5.80 -25.46
C PHE A 212 23.33 -6.02 -25.94
N ILE A 213 22.37 -5.28 -25.39
CA ILE A 213 20.95 -5.34 -25.79
C ILE A 213 20.78 -4.92 -27.25
N GLN A 214 21.38 -3.79 -27.65
CA GLN A 214 21.27 -3.27 -29.02
C GLN A 214 21.88 -4.19 -30.08
N ARG A 215 22.89 -5.00 -29.73
CA ARG A 215 23.49 -5.95 -30.67
C ARG A 215 22.56 -7.10 -31.04
N ARG A 216 21.61 -7.46 -30.18
CA ARG A 216 20.64 -8.54 -30.43
C ARG A 216 19.25 -8.18 -29.84
N PRO A 217 18.55 -7.20 -30.44
CA PRO A 217 17.32 -6.66 -29.87
C PRO A 217 16.20 -7.72 -29.80
N TRP A 218 16.06 -8.56 -30.82
CA TRP A 218 15.04 -9.61 -30.85
C TRP A 218 15.25 -10.70 -29.82
N THR A 219 16.49 -11.16 -29.61
CA THR A 219 16.74 -12.18 -28.57
C THR A 219 16.51 -11.60 -27.18
N ALA A 220 16.91 -10.34 -26.95
CA ALA A 220 16.66 -9.65 -25.68
C ALA A 220 15.16 -9.49 -25.43
N ALA A 221 14.39 -9.03 -26.43
CA ALA A 221 12.94 -8.88 -26.33
C ALA A 221 12.25 -10.22 -26.06
N ILE A 222 12.51 -11.25 -26.87
CA ILE A 222 11.88 -12.57 -26.73
C ILE A 222 12.24 -13.20 -25.38
N SER A 223 13.50 -13.14 -24.96
CA SER A 223 13.92 -13.70 -23.67
C SER A 223 13.28 -12.96 -22.48
N ALA A 224 13.24 -11.63 -22.52
CA ALA A 224 12.58 -10.84 -21.47
C ALA A 224 11.08 -11.15 -21.41
N THR A 225 10.39 -11.19 -22.55
CA THR A 225 8.97 -11.57 -22.62
C THR A 225 8.73 -12.99 -22.14
N ALA A 226 9.55 -13.96 -22.55
CA ALA A 226 9.42 -15.34 -22.10
C ALA A 226 9.58 -15.46 -20.58
N VAL A 227 10.58 -14.77 -20.00
CA VAL A 227 10.76 -14.72 -18.54
C VAL A 227 9.55 -14.08 -17.86
N LEU A 228 9.05 -12.96 -18.35
CA LEU A 228 7.86 -12.29 -17.80
C LEU A 228 6.61 -13.17 -17.87
N LEU A 229 6.41 -13.92 -18.97
CA LEU A 229 5.29 -14.85 -19.12
C LEU A 229 5.39 -16.03 -18.14
N VAL A 230 6.58 -16.59 -17.95
CA VAL A 230 6.80 -17.66 -16.96
C VAL A 230 6.53 -17.16 -15.55
N LEU A 231 7.03 -15.97 -15.20
CA LEU A 231 6.77 -15.36 -13.88
C LEU A 231 5.30 -14.97 -13.68
N SER A 232 4.56 -14.71 -14.76
CA SER A 232 3.14 -14.37 -14.73
C SER A 232 2.22 -15.59 -14.77
N ALA A 233 2.74 -16.80 -15.03
CA ALA A 233 1.94 -18.02 -15.13
C ALA A 233 1.07 -18.29 -13.88
N PRO A 234 1.52 -18.04 -12.63
CA PRO A 234 0.67 -18.23 -11.45
C PRO A 234 -0.59 -17.35 -11.41
N LEU A 235 -0.65 -16.25 -12.19
CA LEU A 235 -1.83 -15.39 -12.25
C LEU A 235 -3.08 -16.14 -12.76
N THR A 236 -2.92 -17.16 -13.59
CA THR A 236 -4.04 -17.96 -14.11
C THR A 236 -4.68 -18.86 -13.06
N SER A 237 -4.00 -19.06 -11.92
CA SER A 237 -4.47 -19.87 -10.80
C SER A 237 -4.96 -19.05 -9.60
N ILE A 238 -5.07 -17.72 -9.74
CA ILE A 238 -5.55 -16.86 -8.65
C ILE A 238 -7.00 -17.21 -8.31
N ARG A 239 -7.24 -17.44 -7.02
CA ARG A 239 -8.57 -17.51 -6.42
C ARG A 239 -8.82 -16.21 -5.68
N LEU A 240 -9.95 -15.58 -5.98
CA LEU A 240 -10.36 -14.35 -5.31
C LEU A 240 -11.28 -14.72 -4.15
N GLY A 241 -11.05 -14.10 -3.01
CA GLY A 241 -11.82 -14.28 -1.79
C GLY A 241 -11.56 -13.11 -0.85
N PHE A 242 -12.43 -12.91 0.13
CA PHE A 242 -12.21 -11.92 1.17
C PHE A 242 -11.29 -12.47 2.24
N GLY A 243 -10.24 -11.74 2.62
CA GLY A 243 -9.31 -12.21 3.66
C GLY A 243 -9.99 -12.31 5.03
N ASP A 244 -9.83 -13.45 5.71
CA ASP A 244 -10.13 -13.65 7.12
C ASP A 244 -8.84 -13.74 7.95
N THR A 245 -8.97 -13.88 9.27
CA THR A 245 -7.83 -13.99 10.20
C THR A 245 -7.01 -15.26 9.96
N GLY A 246 -7.44 -16.17 9.08
CA GLY A 246 -6.61 -17.28 8.63
C GLY A 246 -5.43 -16.87 7.75
N ASN A 247 -5.43 -15.64 7.22
CA ASN A 247 -4.32 -15.07 6.45
C ASN A 247 -3.25 -14.40 7.33
N ASP A 248 -3.50 -14.26 8.63
CA ASP A 248 -2.56 -13.65 9.55
C ASP A 248 -1.39 -14.60 9.87
N PRO A 249 -0.22 -14.08 10.27
CA PRO A 249 0.92 -14.91 10.67
C PRO A 249 0.54 -15.89 11.79
N GLU A 250 1.01 -17.14 11.66
CA GLU A 250 0.74 -18.25 12.62
C GLU A 250 1.14 -17.90 14.06
N GLU A 251 2.13 -17.04 14.25
CA GLU A 251 2.58 -16.63 15.57
C GLU A 251 1.65 -15.64 16.27
N SER A 252 0.76 -14.98 15.53
CA SER A 252 -0.15 -13.99 16.08
C SER A 252 -1.18 -14.64 17.02
N THR A 253 -1.52 -13.93 18.10
CA THR A 253 -2.53 -14.40 19.05
C THR A 253 -3.91 -14.55 18.41
N VAL A 254 -4.21 -13.71 17.42
CA VAL A 254 -5.48 -13.73 16.68
C VAL A 254 -5.58 -14.96 15.78
N ARG A 255 -4.51 -15.30 15.03
CA ARG A 255 -4.45 -16.53 14.23
C ARG A 255 -4.56 -17.79 15.10
N LYS A 256 -3.86 -17.83 16.23
CA LYS A 256 -3.97 -18.92 17.21
C LYS A 256 -5.40 -19.08 17.74
N ALA A 257 -6.10 -17.98 18.02
CA ALA A 257 -7.50 -18.03 18.44
C ALA A 257 -8.42 -18.58 17.33
N TYR A 258 -8.21 -18.16 16.07
CA TYR A 258 -8.95 -18.69 14.92
C TYR A 258 -8.77 -20.20 14.77
N ASP A 259 -7.54 -20.69 14.90
CA ASP A 259 -7.22 -22.12 14.78
C ASP A 259 -7.82 -22.93 15.93
N LEU A 260 -7.83 -22.39 17.15
CA LEU A 260 -8.47 -23.02 18.31
C LEU A 260 -9.99 -23.11 18.15
N ILE A 261 -10.63 -22.08 17.59
CA ILE A 261 -12.06 -22.11 17.27
C ILE A 261 -12.35 -23.16 16.19
N ALA A 262 -11.54 -23.19 15.12
CA ALA A 262 -11.68 -24.18 14.06
C ALA A 262 -11.49 -25.61 14.56
N ALA A 263 -10.51 -25.84 15.45
CA ALA A 263 -10.26 -27.14 16.05
C ALA A 263 -11.38 -27.58 17.01
N GLY A 264 -11.96 -26.64 17.78
CA GLY A 264 -13.00 -26.92 18.76
C GLY A 264 -14.41 -27.07 18.19
N PHE A 265 -14.76 -26.27 17.17
CA PHE A 265 -16.13 -26.14 16.66
C PHE A 265 -16.27 -26.46 15.17
N GLY A 266 -15.15 -26.69 14.47
CA GLY A 266 -15.10 -26.95 13.03
C GLY A 266 -14.68 -25.71 12.21
N PRO A 267 -14.02 -25.91 11.05
CA PRO A 267 -13.46 -24.80 10.25
C PRO A 267 -14.47 -23.74 9.81
N GLY A 268 -15.69 -24.15 9.44
CA GLY A 268 -16.73 -23.21 8.99
C GLY A 268 -17.35 -22.37 10.10
N PHE A 269 -16.99 -22.63 11.37
CA PHE A 269 -17.42 -21.79 12.49
C PHE A 269 -16.88 -20.35 12.40
N ASN A 270 -15.71 -20.17 11.78
CA ASN A 270 -15.11 -18.86 11.59
C ASN A 270 -15.78 -18.03 10.47
N GLY A 271 -16.70 -18.60 9.70
CA GLY A 271 -17.43 -17.86 8.67
C GLY A 271 -18.80 -18.47 8.37
N PRO A 272 -19.75 -18.34 9.30
CA PRO A 272 -21.12 -18.79 9.09
C PRO A 272 -21.80 -18.05 7.94
N LEU A 273 -22.75 -18.74 7.31
CA LEU A 273 -23.65 -18.19 6.32
C LEU A 273 -24.90 -17.65 7.01
N TYR A 274 -25.28 -16.42 6.66
CA TYR A 274 -26.45 -15.75 7.20
C TYR A 274 -27.56 -15.72 6.15
N ILE A 275 -28.63 -16.47 6.38
CA ILE A 275 -29.75 -16.61 5.44
C ILE A 275 -30.92 -15.81 5.99
N THR A 276 -31.25 -14.70 5.34
CA THR A 276 -32.43 -13.92 5.71
C THR A 276 -33.67 -14.57 5.10
N VAL A 277 -34.73 -14.68 5.89
CA VAL A 277 -36.01 -15.29 5.52
C VAL A 277 -37.10 -14.25 5.69
N GLN A 278 -37.96 -14.09 4.69
CA GLN A 278 -39.06 -13.13 4.68
C GLN A 278 -40.42 -13.81 4.45
N GLY A 279 -41.50 -13.04 4.60
CA GLY A 279 -42.87 -13.48 4.30
C GLY A 279 -43.50 -14.32 5.41
N GLU A 280 -44.40 -15.23 5.04
CA GLU A 280 -45.13 -16.07 6.01
C GLU A 280 -44.21 -17.01 6.79
N THR A 281 -43.17 -17.53 6.14
CA THR A 281 -42.19 -18.43 6.77
C THR A 281 -41.45 -17.74 7.91
N ALA A 282 -41.18 -16.44 7.80
CA ALA A 282 -40.53 -15.68 8.86
C ALA A 282 -41.40 -15.58 10.13
N ARG A 283 -42.73 -15.53 9.97
CA ARG A 283 -43.70 -15.36 11.07
C ARG A 283 -44.11 -16.66 11.76
N GLN A 284 -43.86 -17.80 11.11
CA GLN A 284 -44.31 -19.12 11.59
C GLN A 284 -43.10 -19.92 12.08
N PRO A 285 -42.91 -20.07 13.41
CA PRO A 285 -41.74 -20.76 13.96
C PRO A 285 -41.56 -22.18 13.42
N GLU A 286 -42.65 -22.91 13.19
CA GLU A 286 -42.63 -24.28 12.66
C GLU A 286 -42.10 -24.33 11.22
N LYS A 287 -42.56 -23.41 10.34
CA LYS A 287 -42.07 -23.34 8.96
C LYS A 287 -40.61 -22.88 8.89
N LEU A 288 -40.21 -21.95 9.77
CA LEU A 288 -38.83 -21.49 9.86
C LEU A 288 -37.90 -22.62 10.32
N GLN A 289 -38.34 -23.42 11.29
CA GLN A 289 -37.60 -24.58 11.77
C GLN A 289 -37.46 -25.65 10.67
N ALA A 290 -38.53 -25.96 9.93
CA ALA A 290 -38.47 -26.88 8.81
C ALA A 290 -37.52 -26.40 7.69
N PHE A 291 -37.49 -25.09 7.43
CA PHE A 291 -36.53 -24.49 6.52
C PHE A 291 -35.08 -24.64 7.03
N ALA A 292 -34.83 -24.35 8.31
CA ALA A 292 -33.51 -24.53 8.91
C ALA A 292 -33.04 -26.00 8.87
N GLU A 293 -33.93 -26.96 9.09
CA GLU A 293 -33.64 -28.40 8.95
C GLU A 293 -33.28 -28.78 7.52
N THR A 294 -33.99 -28.22 6.53
CA THR A 294 -33.67 -28.43 5.12
C THR A 294 -32.26 -27.92 4.77
N ILE A 295 -31.91 -26.73 5.25
CA ILE A 295 -30.56 -26.17 5.09
C ILE A 295 -29.53 -27.04 5.83
N GLY A 296 -29.84 -27.48 7.05
CA GLY A 296 -28.97 -28.35 7.85
C GLY A 296 -28.72 -29.72 7.22
N ALA A 297 -29.67 -30.24 6.45
CA ALA A 297 -29.55 -31.51 5.73
C ALA A 297 -28.76 -31.40 4.42
N THR A 298 -28.41 -30.19 3.97
CA THR A 298 -27.66 -29.96 2.74
C THR A 298 -26.21 -30.45 2.88
N GLU A 299 -25.71 -31.17 1.88
CA GLU A 299 -24.31 -31.62 1.86
C GLU A 299 -23.35 -30.42 1.94
N GLY A 300 -22.36 -30.48 2.83
CA GLY A 300 -21.43 -29.39 3.10
C GLY A 300 -21.84 -28.48 4.26
N VAL A 301 -23.08 -28.52 4.74
CA VAL A 301 -23.52 -27.84 5.98
C VAL A 301 -23.27 -28.76 7.18
N ALA A 302 -22.61 -28.25 8.21
CA ALA A 302 -22.36 -28.96 9.47
C ALA A 302 -23.61 -28.92 10.38
N PHE A 303 -24.18 -27.72 10.55
CA PHE A 303 -25.47 -27.53 11.20
C PHE A 303 -26.07 -26.18 10.78
N ALA A 304 -27.38 -26.05 10.92
CA ALA A 304 -28.11 -24.80 10.72
C ALA A 304 -29.09 -24.58 11.87
N GLN A 305 -29.29 -23.32 12.26
CA GLN A 305 -30.20 -22.95 13.34
C GLN A 305 -31.02 -21.73 12.98
N ALA A 306 -32.30 -21.76 13.32
CA ALA A 306 -33.19 -20.63 13.22
C ALA A 306 -33.01 -19.70 14.44
N VAL A 307 -32.91 -18.40 14.18
CA VAL A 307 -32.90 -17.35 15.19
C VAL A 307 -34.31 -16.76 15.28
N PRO A 308 -34.81 -16.44 16.48
CA PRO A 308 -36.12 -15.81 16.65
C PRO A 308 -36.30 -14.58 15.76
N ALA A 309 -37.53 -14.37 15.29
CA ALA A 309 -37.87 -13.29 14.39
C ALA A 309 -37.58 -11.91 15.00
N SER A 310 -37.38 -10.92 14.11
CA SER A 310 -37.35 -9.51 14.47
C SER A 310 -38.61 -9.10 15.24
N ALA A 311 -38.55 -8.02 16.02
CA ALA A 311 -39.67 -7.55 16.86
C ALA A 311 -40.96 -7.26 16.07
N ASP A 312 -40.83 -6.96 14.78
CA ASP A 312 -41.94 -6.73 13.84
C ASP A 312 -42.38 -8.01 13.08
N GLY A 313 -41.72 -9.14 13.31
CA GLY A 313 -42.00 -10.44 12.71
C GLY A 313 -41.83 -10.48 11.18
N SER A 314 -41.24 -9.45 10.57
CA SER A 314 -41.14 -9.34 9.11
C SER A 314 -39.94 -10.09 8.53
N LEU A 315 -38.92 -10.31 9.37
CA LEU A 315 -37.64 -10.89 9.02
C LEU A 315 -37.21 -11.91 10.07
N SER A 316 -36.77 -13.07 9.61
CA SER A 316 -36.13 -14.10 10.43
C SER A 316 -34.76 -14.45 9.86
N LEU A 317 -33.89 -14.98 10.70
CA LEU A 317 -32.52 -15.30 10.31
C LEU A 317 -32.25 -16.79 10.55
N VAL A 318 -31.71 -17.47 9.55
CA VAL A 318 -31.14 -18.81 9.70
C VAL A 318 -29.64 -18.70 9.55
N ILE A 319 -28.91 -19.24 10.53
CA ILE A 319 -27.45 -19.28 10.50
C ILE A 319 -27.03 -20.70 10.14
N ALA A 320 -26.30 -20.86 9.04
CA ALA A 320 -25.78 -22.14 8.58
C ALA A 320 -24.25 -22.16 8.68
N TYR A 321 -23.70 -23.21 9.28
CA TYR A 321 -22.27 -23.37 9.50
C TYR A 321 -21.72 -24.40 8.50
N PRO A 322 -20.82 -24.01 7.59
CA PRO A 322 -20.19 -24.96 6.66
C PRO A 322 -19.29 -25.97 7.40
N LYS A 323 -19.02 -27.12 6.76
CA LYS A 323 -18.02 -28.09 7.25
C LYS A 323 -16.58 -27.65 6.99
N THR A 324 -16.37 -26.83 5.96
CA THR A 324 -15.07 -26.37 5.45
C THR A 324 -14.81 -24.91 5.79
N ALA A 325 -13.56 -24.46 5.64
CA ALA A 325 -13.17 -23.10 5.99
C ALA A 325 -13.80 -22.09 5.02
N PRO A 326 -13.96 -20.81 5.41
CA PRO A 326 -14.55 -19.77 4.56
C PRO A 326 -13.80 -19.55 3.23
N GLN A 327 -12.49 -19.83 3.20
CA GLN A 327 -11.64 -19.70 2.00
C GLN A 327 -11.66 -20.94 1.09
N ASP A 328 -12.27 -22.04 1.54
CA ASP A 328 -12.24 -23.31 0.81
C ASP A 328 -13.20 -23.28 -0.38
N GLU A 329 -12.77 -23.87 -1.49
CA GLU A 329 -13.56 -24.00 -2.73
C GLU A 329 -14.89 -24.71 -2.50
N ALA A 330 -14.90 -25.72 -1.62
CA ALA A 330 -16.12 -26.43 -1.24
C ALA A 330 -17.16 -25.51 -0.56
N THR A 331 -16.72 -24.52 0.22
CA THR A 331 -17.62 -23.55 0.85
C THR A 331 -18.20 -22.58 -0.19
N TYR A 332 -17.38 -22.18 -1.16
CA TYR A 332 -17.83 -21.34 -2.27
C TYR A 332 -18.88 -22.04 -3.14
N ASP A 333 -18.64 -23.31 -3.49
CA ASP A 333 -19.59 -24.12 -4.25
C ASP A 333 -20.88 -24.39 -3.47
N LEU A 334 -20.78 -24.60 -2.14
CA LEU A 334 -21.93 -24.70 -1.26
C LEU A 334 -22.79 -23.43 -1.30
N VAL A 335 -22.20 -22.23 -1.23
CA VAL A 335 -22.95 -20.97 -1.31
C VAL A 335 -23.68 -20.85 -2.65
N LYS A 336 -23.04 -21.24 -3.75
CA LYS A 336 -23.70 -21.26 -5.07
C LYS A 336 -24.88 -22.23 -5.09
N PHE A 337 -24.66 -23.47 -4.66
CA PHE A 337 -25.69 -24.50 -4.62
C PHE A 337 -26.89 -24.11 -3.75
N LEU A 338 -26.64 -23.49 -2.59
CA LEU A 338 -27.70 -22.95 -1.73
C LEU A 338 -28.52 -21.88 -2.45
N ARG A 339 -27.88 -21.00 -3.22
CA ARG A 339 -28.54 -19.91 -3.96
C ARG A 339 -29.30 -20.39 -5.20
N SER A 340 -28.78 -21.37 -5.94
CA SER A 340 -29.35 -21.81 -7.21
C SER A 340 -30.38 -22.93 -7.08
N ASP A 341 -30.19 -23.86 -6.14
CA ASP A 341 -30.94 -25.10 -6.10
C ASP A 341 -31.74 -25.25 -4.80
N VAL A 342 -31.07 -25.16 -3.64
CA VAL A 342 -31.70 -25.49 -2.35
C VAL A 342 -32.75 -24.46 -1.95
N VAL A 343 -32.38 -23.18 -1.86
CA VAL A 343 -33.32 -22.13 -1.41
C VAL A 343 -34.51 -22.00 -2.36
N PRO A 344 -34.33 -21.93 -3.70
CA PRO A 344 -35.46 -21.88 -4.63
C PRO A 344 -36.39 -23.09 -4.55
N ALA A 345 -35.86 -24.30 -4.32
CA ALA A 345 -36.67 -25.52 -4.21
C ALA A 345 -37.59 -25.53 -2.98
N THR A 346 -37.26 -24.78 -1.93
CA THR A 346 -38.14 -24.65 -0.73
C THR A 346 -39.35 -23.74 -0.96
N GLY A 347 -39.35 -22.92 -2.01
CA GLY A 347 -40.38 -21.90 -2.24
C GLY A 347 -40.38 -20.75 -1.22
N VAL A 348 -39.39 -20.70 -0.33
CA VAL A 348 -39.23 -19.65 0.69
C VAL A 348 -38.49 -18.46 0.08
N ASP A 349 -39.00 -17.24 0.31
CA ASP A 349 -38.25 -16.03 -0.04
C ASP A 349 -37.12 -15.81 0.95
N ALA A 350 -35.93 -16.30 0.57
CA ALA A 350 -34.73 -16.24 1.38
C ALA A 350 -33.50 -15.79 0.58
N LYS A 351 -32.58 -15.09 1.24
CA LYS A 351 -31.32 -14.61 0.65
C LYS A 351 -30.14 -15.09 1.47
N VAL A 352 -29.20 -15.77 0.80
CA VAL A 352 -27.94 -16.24 1.41
C VAL A 352 -26.91 -15.12 1.38
N GLY A 353 -26.51 -14.66 2.56
CA GLY A 353 -25.51 -13.62 2.79
C GLY A 353 -24.49 -14.02 3.86
N GLY A 354 -23.80 -13.02 4.39
CA GLY A 354 -22.64 -13.19 5.28
C GLY A 354 -21.31 -12.93 4.59
N PHE A 355 -20.24 -12.78 5.38
CA PHE A 355 -18.90 -12.46 4.88
C PHE A 355 -18.40 -13.51 3.88
N THR A 356 -18.54 -14.79 4.23
CA THR A 356 -18.20 -15.94 3.38
C THR A 356 -19.01 -15.97 2.07
N ALA A 357 -20.27 -15.51 2.10
CA ALA A 357 -21.14 -15.53 0.93
C ALA A 357 -20.95 -14.32 0.01
N ALA A 358 -20.17 -13.32 0.41
CA ALA A 358 -19.91 -12.12 -0.38
C ALA A 358 -18.87 -12.34 -1.48
N GLY A 359 -18.03 -13.38 -1.32
CA GLY A 359 -16.96 -13.76 -2.27
C GLY A 359 -17.44 -14.36 -3.59
#